data_AF-A0A1H0PJY4-F1
#
_entry.id   AF-A0A1H0PJY4-F1
#
_cell.length_a   1.000
_cell.length_b   1.000
_cell.length_c   1.000
_cell.angle_alpha   90.00
_cell.angle_beta   90.00
_cell.angle_gamma   90.00
#
_symmetry.space_group_name_H-M   'P 1'
#
loop_
_entity.id
_entity.type
_entity.pdbx_description
1 polymer ?
#
loop_
_entity_poly.entity_id
_entity_poly.type
_entity_poly.pdbx_seq_one_letter_code
_entity_poly.pdbx_strand_id
1 'polypeptide(L)'
;MQKFWLLSIICISITGLIFGWVRHADAQGEQEALQLLNTVKPYMMSENQITFKYTGYYGTCGGIDQDMLQVGKKLSQAFGIPQAEVLSESNSHPIYTAKAEVVSGAVVTVTVASPQGQSACYVVLRLDTSNETEQVNLVKWQEQTSEQLKKLGIHGQWNVMVQGYVPEQEQSRQNSSIELVNTIALAFKGKIVESYRDQNTVSLSLSAREFQSSVKSGDQTVNLQVALHQESTTGMLRLTVGTPIITMEY
;
A
#
# COMPACT_ATOMS: atom_id res chain seq x y z
N MET A 1 -9.52 -32.98 -32.06
CA MET A 1 -9.72 -33.09 -30.59
C MET A 1 -8.54 -32.41 -29.92
N GLN A 2 -8.74 -31.16 -29.49
CA GLN A 2 -7.73 -30.24 -28.97
C GLN A 2 -7.31 -30.61 -27.56
N LYS A 3 -5.99 -30.66 -27.33
CA LYS A 3 -5.39 -30.82 -26.01
C LYS A 3 -5.30 -29.46 -25.33
N PHE A 4 -5.88 -29.37 -24.14
CA PHE A 4 -5.75 -28.29 -23.17
C PHE A 4 -4.27 -28.08 -22.81
N TRP A 5 -3.77 -26.86 -23.02
CA TRP A 5 -2.57 -26.35 -22.36
C TRP A 5 -3.03 -25.25 -21.40
N LEU A 6 -3.11 -25.58 -20.11
CA LEU A 6 -3.21 -24.61 -19.02
C LEU A 6 -1.79 -24.14 -18.72
N LEU A 7 -1.48 -22.93 -19.15
CA LEU A 7 -0.25 -22.21 -18.81
C LEU A 7 -0.36 -21.68 -17.39
N SER A 8 0.59 -22.10 -16.57
CA SER A 8 0.98 -21.51 -15.30
C SER A 8 1.20 -19.99 -15.46
N ILE A 9 0.49 -19.19 -14.66
CA ILE A 9 0.93 -17.84 -14.29
C ILE A 9 0.92 -17.79 -12.77
N ILE A 10 2.03 -18.22 -12.20
CA ILE A 10 2.47 -17.94 -10.84
C ILE A 10 3.49 -16.79 -10.99
N CYS A 11 3.40 -15.79 -10.13
CA CYS A 11 4.25 -14.59 -10.05
C CYS A 11 4.08 -13.57 -11.19
N ILE A 12 3.10 -12.68 -11.05
CA ILE A 12 3.24 -11.31 -11.55
C ILE A 12 3.17 -10.39 -10.33
N SER A 13 4.32 -10.20 -9.69
CA SER A 13 4.67 -8.92 -9.11
C SER A 13 4.57 -7.90 -10.24
N ILE A 14 3.60 -7.00 -10.15
CA ILE A 14 3.30 -5.99 -11.17
C ILE A 14 4.49 -5.04 -11.28
N THR A 15 5.41 -5.34 -12.19
CA THR A 15 6.32 -4.39 -12.79
C THR A 15 5.65 -3.77 -14.00
N GLY A 16 5.49 -2.45 -13.96
CA GLY A 16 5.30 -1.62 -15.14
C GLY A 16 3.84 -1.48 -15.60
N LEU A 17 3.26 -0.32 -15.26
CA LEU A 17 2.30 0.50 -16.03
C LEU A 17 1.21 1.09 -15.12
N ILE A 18 1.61 1.93 -14.16
CA ILE A 18 0.70 2.93 -13.57
C ILE A 18 1.04 4.27 -14.25
N PHE A 19 0.73 4.37 -15.55
CA PHE A 19 0.67 5.65 -16.25
C PHE A 19 -0.81 5.90 -16.60
N GLY A 20 -1.52 6.53 -15.67
CA GLY A 20 -2.95 6.82 -15.80
C GLY A 20 -3.36 8.02 -14.94
N TRP A 21 -3.15 9.20 -15.51
CA TRP A 21 -3.82 10.49 -15.24
C TRP A 21 -4.06 10.89 -13.78
N VAL A 22 -3.18 11.78 -13.31
CA VAL A 22 -3.26 12.51 -12.05
C VAL A 22 -4.49 13.44 -12.06
N ARG A 23 -5.46 13.17 -11.19
CA ARG A 23 -6.41 14.16 -10.67
C ARG A 23 -6.19 14.31 -9.17
N HIS A 24 -6.22 15.57 -8.73
CA HIS A 24 -5.80 16.05 -7.41
C HIS A 24 -6.51 15.32 -6.27
N ALA A 25 -5.75 14.70 -5.35
CA ALA A 25 -6.26 13.90 -4.23
C ALA A 25 -5.74 14.34 -2.85
N ASP A 26 -5.17 15.55 -2.73
CA ASP A 26 -4.35 15.91 -1.56
C ASP A 26 -5.14 16.06 -0.24
N ALA A 27 -6.42 16.48 -0.27
CA ALA A 27 -7.25 16.63 0.95
C ALA A 27 -8.13 15.41 1.28
N GLN A 28 -8.17 14.42 0.39
CA GLN A 28 -9.11 13.29 0.48
C GLN A 28 -8.43 12.02 1.02
N GLY A 29 -7.11 11.91 0.88
CA GLY A 29 -6.34 10.78 1.37
C GLY A 29 -6.45 10.55 2.89
N GLU A 30 -6.62 11.61 3.69
CA GLU A 30 -6.84 11.50 5.14
C GLU A 30 -8.20 10.86 5.46
N GLN A 31 -9.27 11.35 4.82
CA GLN A 31 -10.61 10.86 5.05
C GLN A 31 -10.73 9.39 4.62
N GLU A 32 -10.08 9.04 3.52
CA GLU A 32 -9.99 7.66 3.04
C GLU A 32 -9.23 6.75 3.99
N ALA A 33 -8.11 7.21 4.55
CA ALA A 33 -7.35 6.44 5.54
C ALA A 33 -8.18 6.16 6.81
N LEU A 34 -8.82 7.19 7.36
CA LEU A 34 -9.72 7.05 8.52
C LEU A 34 -10.90 6.14 8.22
N GLN A 35 -11.51 6.28 7.03
CA GLN A 35 -12.63 5.44 6.62
C GLN A 35 -12.19 3.97 6.52
N LEU A 36 -11.02 3.70 5.94
CA LEU A 36 -10.43 2.37 5.87
C LEU A 36 -10.22 1.78 7.27
N LEU A 37 -9.51 2.50 8.14
CA LEU A 37 -9.13 2.02 9.47
C LEU A 37 -10.34 1.82 10.39
N ASN A 38 -11.32 2.73 10.36
CA ASN A 38 -12.53 2.61 11.19
C ASN A 38 -13.44 1.47 10.72
N THR A 39 -13.56 1.27 9.40
CA THR A 39 -14.42 0.22 8.86
C THR A 39 -13.87 -1.18 9.13
N VAL A 40 -12.54 -1.34 9.11
CA VAL A 40 -11.90 -2.66 9.28
C VAL A 40 -11.71 -3.05 10.75
N LYS A 41 -11.67 -2.07 11.66
CA LYS A 41 -11.38 -2.26 13.09
C LYS A 41 -12.20 -3.37 13.77
N PRO A 42 -13.51 -3.54 13.50
CA PRO A 42 -14.30 -4.61 14.12
C PRO A 42 -13.91 -6.03 13.67
N TYR A 43 -13.20 -6.17 12.54
CA TYR A 43 -12.87 -7.44 11.91
C TYR A 43 -11.43 -7.90 12.17
N MET A 44 -10.64 -7.12 12.91
CA MET A 44 -9.25 -7.40 13.20
C MET A 44 -8.98 -7.46 14.70
N MET A 45 -8.06 -8.31 15.09
CA MET A 45 -7.42 -8.27 16.40
C MET A 45 -6.69 -6.93 16.58
N SER A 46 -6.46 -6.56 17.84
CA SER A 46 -5.71 -5.35 18.17
C SER A 46 -4.32 -5.38 17.56
N GLU A 47 -3.65 -6.53 17.51
CA GLU A 47 -2.36 -6.64 16.83
C GLU A 47 -2.54 -6.57 15.31
N ASN A 48 -2.31 -5.37 14.76
CA ASN A 48 -2.34 -5.10 13.33
C ASN A 48 -1.14 -4.25 12.92
N GLN A 49 -0.81 -4.36 11.64
CA GLN A 49 0.16 -3.53 10.95
C GLN A 49 -0.58 -2.55 10.06
N ILE A 50 -0.24 -1.26 10.18
CA ILE A 50 -0.75 -0.21 9.30
C ILE A 50 0.41 0.34 8.49
N THR A 51 0.19 0.51 7.18
CA THR A 51 1.16 1.07 6.26
C THR A 51 0.54 2.22 5.48
N PHE A 52 1.17 3.39 5.53
CA PHE A 52 0.91 4.51 4.62
C PHE A 52 2.07 4.57 3.63
N LYS A 53 1.79 4.50 2.34
CA LYS A 53 2.82 4.50 1.29
C LYS A 53 2.50 5.53 0.22
N TYR A 54 3.36 6.53 0.07
CA TYR A 54 3.32 7.46 -1.04
C TYR A 54 4.34 7.06 -2.10
N THR A 55 3.91 7.01 -3.36
CA THR A 55 4.77 6.70 -4.50
C THR A 55 4.67 7.80 -5.55
N GLY A 56 5.83 8.28 -6.03
CA GLY A 56 5.88 9.33 -7.04
C GLY A 56 7.25 9.43 -7.70
N TYR A 57 7.41 10.46 -8.54
CA TYR A 57 8.65 10.74 -9.25
C TYR A 57 9.22 12.09 -8.81
N TYR A 58 10.55 12.18 -8.73
CA TYR A 58 11.22 13.40 -8.28
C TYR A 58 12.64 13.51 -8.82
N GLY A 59 13.05 14.75 -9.12
CA GLY A 59 14.40 15.06 -9.60
C GLY A 59 14.79 14.28 -10.84
N THR A 60 16.10 14.07 -11.00
CA THR A 60 16.69 13.27 -12.07
C THR A 60 17.71 12.34 -11.43
N CYS A 61 17.58 11.05 -11.68
CA CYS A 61 18.57 10.04 -11.32
C CYS A 61 19.43 9.68 -12.54
N GLY A 62 18.86 9.72 -13.75
CA GLY A 62 19.60 9.46 -15.00
C GLY A 62 20.31 8.11 -15.09
N GLY A 63 20.00 7.15 -14.21
CA GLY A 63 20.77 5.91 -14.07
C GLY A 63 22.12 6.07 -13.36
N ILE A 64 22.37 7.21 -12.72
CA ILE A 64 23.62 7.56 -12.05
C ILE A 64 23.44 7.43 -10.54
N ASP A 65 24.20 6.52 -9.92
CA ASP A 65 24.16 6.24 -8.49
C ASP A 65 24.38 7.49 -7.62
N GLN A 66 25.28 8.38 -8.03
CA GLN A 66 25.57 9.62 -7.31
C GLN A 66 24.36 10.58 -7.29
N ASP A 67 23.59 10.66 -8.37
CA ASP A 67 22.40 11.51 -8.45
C ASP A 67 21.29 10.93 -7.57
N MET A 68 21.12 9.61 -7.58
CA MET A 68 20.19 8.92 -6.69
C MET A 68 20.53 9.15 -5.21
N LEU A 69 21.81 9.07 -4.84
CA LEU A 69 22.27 9.36 -3.48
C LEU A 69 21.95 10.81 -3.09
N GLN A 70 22.21 11.78 -3.97
CA GLN A 70 21.91 13.20 -3.70
C GLN A 70 20.41 13.46 -3.52
N VAL A 71 19.57 12.86 -4.38
CA VAL A 71 18.11 12.95 -4.27
C VAL A 71 17.65 12.33 -2.95
N GLY A 72 18.17 11.16 -2.60
CA GLY A 72 17.91 10.49 -1.33
C GLY A 72 18.25 11.38 -0.13
N LYS A 73 19.46 11.94 -0.09
CA LYS A 73 19.90 12.85 0.97
C LYS A 73 19.02 14.09 1.10
N LYS A 74 18.61 14.67 -0.03
CA LYS A 74 17.69 15.83 -0.06
C LYS A 74 16.32 15.49 0.52
N LEU A 75 15.76 14.34 0.16
CA LEU A 75 14.47 13.88 0.69
C LEU A 75 14.56 13.56 2.18
N SER A 76 15.59 12.82 2.60
CA SER A 76 15.83 12.54 4.02
C SER A 76 15.90 13.82 4.84
N GLN A 77 16.66 14.82 4.38
CA GLN A 77 16.71 16.13 5.04
C GLN A 77 15.34 16.81 5.09
N ALA A 78 14.57 16.78 4.00
CA ALA A 78 13.25 17.39 3.93
C ALA A 78 12.22 16.76 4.88
N PHE A 79 12.39 15.48 5.23
CA PHE A 79 11.51 14.74 6.14
C PHE A 79 12.13 14.50 7.54
N GLY A 80 13.26 15.13 7.86
CA GLY A 80 13.92 14.99 9.16
C GLY A 80 14.48 13.58 9.45
N ILE A 81 14.78 12.82 8.40
CA ILE A 81 15.32 11.46 8.49
C ILE A 81 16.86 11.53 8.40
N PRO A 82 17.61 10.78 9.24
CA PRO A 82 19.05 10.67 9.11
C PRO A 82 19.46 10.25 7.69
N GLN A 83 20.43 10.96 7.11
CA GLN A 83 20.90 10.66 5.76
C GLN A 83 21.69 9.35 5.74
N ALA A 84 21.46 8.53 4.72
CA ALA A 84 22.36 7.43 4.40
C ALA A 84 23.56 7.96 3.59
N GLU A 85 24.75 7.48 3.92
CA GLU A 85 25.99 7.89 3.24
C GLU A 85 26.29 7.06 2.00
N VAL A 86 25.72 5.86 1.92
CA VAL A 86 25.93 4.90 0.84
C VAL A 86 24.60 4.34 0.36
N LEU A 87 24.61 3.85 -0.88
CA LEU A 87 23.49 3.13 -1.44
C LEU A 87 23.45 1.71 -0.87
N SER A 88 22.23 1.20 -0.69
CA SER A 88 21.94 -0.20 -0.40
C SER A 88 21.58 -0.94 -1.70
N GLU A 89 21.48 -2.26 -1.65
CA GLU A 89 21.05 -3.07 -2.79
C GLU A 89 19.68 -3.69 -2.52
N SER A 90 18.82 -3.71 -3.55
CA SER A 90 17.56 -4.45 -3.55
C SER A 90 17.37 -5.10 -4.92
N ASN A 91 17.17 -6.42 -4.95
CA ASN A 91 17.03 -7.21 -6.18
C ASN A 91 18.15 -6.94 -7.20
N SER A 92 19.41 -6.91 -6.75
CA SER A 92 20.59 -6.59 -7.58
C SER A 92 20.60 -5.18 -8.19
N HIS A 93 19.78 -4.26 -7.68
CA HIS A 93 19.77 -2.86 -8.09
C HIS A 93 20.11 -1.93 -6.92
N PRO A 94 20.94 -0.90 -7.16
CA PRO A 94 21.25 0.08 -6.14
C PRO A 94 20.01 0.91 -5.82
N ILE A 95 19.77 1.15 -4.53
CA ILE A 95 18.72 2.01 -4.01
C ILE A 95 19.24 2.85 -2.85
N TYR A 96 18.77 4.08 -2.73
CA TYR A 96 18.91 4.84 -1.51
C TYR A 96 17.83 4.42 -0.52
N THR A 97 18.18 4.15 0.73
CA THR A 97 17.22 3.90 1.80
C THR A 97 17.63 4.62 3.08
N ALA A 98 16.70 5.32 3.70
CA ALA A 98 16.90 5.95 5.00
C ALA A 98 15.63 5.81 5.86
N LYS A 99 15.79 5.67 7.17
CA LYS A 99 14.68 5.41 8.10
C LYS A 99 14.79 6.24 9.36
N ALA A 100 13.64 6.60 9.93
CA ALA A 100 13.54 7.25 11.24
C ALA A 100 12.22 6.89 11.89
N GLU A 101 12.16 6.94 13.22
CA GLU A 101 10.91 7.00 13.95
C GLU A 101 10.41 8.46 13.93
N VAL A 102 9.18 8.67 13.46
CA VAL A 102 8.58 10.02 13.30
C VAL A 102 7.36 10.25 14.17
N VAL A 103 6.76 9.16 14.65
CA VAL A 103 5.72 9.11 15.68
C VAL A 103 6.06 7.89 16.55
N SER A 104 5.76 7.93 17.85
CA SER A 104 5.99 6.80 18.76
C SER A 104 5.43 5.51 18.16
N GLY A 105 6.28 4.51 17.91
CA GLY A 105 5.88 3.23 17.32
C GLY A 105 5.63 3.25 15.81
N ALA A 106 5.97 4.33 15.11
CA ALA A 106 5.82 4.48 13.66
C ALA A 106 7.13 4.87 12.97
N VAL A 107 7.61 4.02 12.08
CA VAL A 107 8.86 4.17 11.35
C VAL A 107 8.58 4.63 9.93
N VAL A 108 9.14 5.77 9.55
CA VAL A 108 9.17 6.22 8.16
C VAL A 108 10.42 5.67 7.46
N THR A 109 10.25 5.25 6.21
CA THR A 109 11.32 4.88 5.28
C THR A 109 11.20 5.73 4.02
N VAL A 110 12.28 6.39 3.64
CA VAL A 110 12.46 6.95 2.29
C VAL A 110 13.27 5.94 1.48
N THR A 111 12.75 5.57 0.31
CA THR A 111 13.46 4.81 -0.69
C THR A 111 13.51 5.60 -2.00
N VAL A 112 14.69 5.68 -2.61
CA VAL A 112 14.87 6.24 -3.96
C VAL A 112 15.52 5.19 -4.83
N ALA A 113 14.95 4.98 -6.02
CA ALA A 113 15.47 4.09 -7.04
C ALA A 113 15.56 4.82 -8.38
N SER A 114 16.40 4.30 -9.28
CA SER A 114 16.49 4.76 -10.67
C SER A 114 15.97 3.68 -11.62
N PRO A 115 14.68 3.68 -11.99
CA PRO A 115 14.15 2.72 -12.95
C PRO A 115 14.85 2.83 -14.30
N GLN A 116 15.11 1.69 -14.94
CA GLN A 116 15.69 1.68 -16.29
C GLN A 116 14.77 2.40 -17.28
N GLY A 117 15.36 3.23 -18.15
CA GLY A 117 14.63 4.00 -19.16
C GLY A 117 13.87 5.21 -18.64
N GLN A 118 14.03 5.58 -17.36
CA GLN A 118 13.44 6.79 -16.78
C GLN A 118 14.54 7.75 -16.31
N SER A 119 14.38 9.03 -16.64
CA SER A 119 15.30 10.07 -16.18
C SER A 119 15.04 10.44 -14.72
N ALA A 120 13.76 10.50 -14.32
CA ALA A 120 13.35 10.84 -12.97
C ALA A 120 13.60 9.70 -11.98
N CYS A 121 13.90 10.05 -10.73
CA CYS A 121 13.99 9.06 -9.67
C CYS A 121 12.59 8.58 -9.26
N TYR A 122 12.45 7.28 -9.01
CA TYR A 122 11.28 6.73 -8.35
C TYR A 122 11.43 6.85 -6.84
N VAL A 123 10.45 7.46 -6.19
CA VAL A 123 10.46 7.75 -4.75
C VAL A 123 9.33 7.00 -4.07
N VAL A 124 9.66 6.33 -2.98
CA VAL A 124 8.71 5.73 -2.04
C VAL A 124 8.93 6.33 -0.66
N LEU A 125 7.89 6.92 -0.10
CA LEU A 125 7.84 7.29 1.31
C LEU A 125 6.84 6.37 2.01
N ARG A 126 7.31 5.57 2.95
CA ARG A 126 6.51 4.54 3.63
C ARG A 126 6.55 4.76 5.14
N LEU A 127 5.40 4.89 5.77
CA LEU A 127 5.24 4.83 7.22
C LEU A 127 4.67 3.47 7.59
N ASP A 128 5.36 2.73 8.44
CA ASP A 128 4.88 1.48 9.02
C ASP A 128 4.71 1.65 10.52
N THR A 129 3.62 1.10 11.06
CA THR A 129 3.37 1.10 12.49
C THR A 129 2.64 -0.16 12.92
N SER A 130 2.85 -0.57 14.16
CA SER A 130 2.00 -1.49 14.88
C SER A 130 1.04 -0.70 15.78
N ASN A 131 -0.03 -1.36 16.24
CA ASN A 131 -1.20 -0.83 16.95
C ASN A 131 -0.96 0.03 18.23
N GLU A 132 0.27 0.41 18.54
CA GLU A 132 0.60 1.37 19.62
C GLU A 132 0.34 2.82 19.22
N THR A 133 0.30 3.14 17.92
CA THR A 133 0.12 4.52 17.47
C THR A 133 -1.35 4.90 17.35
N GLU A 134 -1.74 6.02 17.98
CA GLU A 134 -3.07 6.59 17.80
C GLU A 134 -3.33 6.95 16.33
N GLN A 135 -4.44 6.45 15.75
CA GLN A 135 -4.79 6.65 14.34
C GLN A 135 -4.80 8.14 13.93
N VAL A 136 -5.19 9.04 14.84
CA VAL A 136 -5.18 10.49 14.62
C VAL A 136 -3.77 11.02 14.34
N ASN A 137 -2.74 10.48 14.99
CA ASN A 137 -1.36 10.91 14.77
C ASN A 137 -0.84 10.44 13.40
N LEU A 138 -1.25 9.24 12.95
CA LEU A 138 -0.87 8.71 11.63
C LEU A 138 -1.46 9.54 10.50
N VAL A 139 -2.73 9.91 10.64
CA VAL A 139 -3.46 10.69 9.64
C VAL A 139 -2.96 12.13 9.58
N LYS A 140 -2.71 12.75 10.74
CA LYS A 140 -2.05 14.05 10.82
C LYS A 140 -0.65 14.03 10.19
N TRP A 141 0.11 12.95 10.40
CA TRP A 141 1.40 12.77 9.75
C TRP A 141 1.26 12.69 8.22
N GLN A 142 0.27 11.94 7.72
CA GLN A 142 -0.01 11.83 6.28
C GLN A 142 -0.34 13.21 5.67
N GLU A 143 -1.17 14.02 6.33
CA GLU A 143 -1.54 15.36 5.89
C GLU A 143 -0.32 16.28 5.78
N GLN A 144 0.45 16.40 6.87
CA GLN A 144 1.66 17.24 6.92
C GLN A 144 2.69 16.82 5.86
N THR A 145 2.82 15.51 5.67
CA THR A 145 3.72 14.92 4.69
C THR A 145 3.26 15.20 3.26
N SER A 146 1.94 15.16 3.00
CA SER A 146 1.36 15.48 1.70
C SER A 146 1.66 16.92 1.29
N GLU A 147 1.51 17.86 2.22
CA GLU A 147 1.86 19.26 1.99
C GLU A 147 3.35 19.45 1.70
N GLN A 148 4.21 18.71 2.38
CA GLN A 148 5.65 18.75 2.13
C GLN A 148 6.02 18.15 0.76
N LEU A 149 5.43 17.00 0.39
CA LEU A 149 5.61 16.36 -0.91
C LEU A 149 5.18 17.31 -2.04
N LYS A 150 4.06 18.02 -1.88
CA LYS A 150 3.56 19.02 -2.81
C LYS A 150 4.49 20.22 -2.96
N LYS A 151 5.02 20.75 -1.85
CA LYS A 151 6.03 21.83 -1.87
C LYS A 151 7.30 21.45 -2.60
N LEU A 152 7.67 20.16 -2.55
CA LEU A 152 8.79 19.59 -3.28
C LEU A 152 8.47 19.31 -4.76
N GLY A 153 7.22 19.47 -5.19
CA GLY A 153 6.76 19.16 -6.55
C GLY A 153 6.65 17.66 -6.84
N ILE A 154 6.53 16.83 -5.80
CA ILE A 154 6.42 15.37 -5.93
C ILE A 154 4.95 15.01 -6.06
N HIS A 155 4.52 14.77 -7.29
CA HIS A 155 3.18 14.29 -7.58
C HIS A 155 3.14 12.76 -7.55
N GLY A 156 2.16 12.23 -6.83
CA GLY A 156 2.07 10.80 -6.54
C GLY A 156 0.73 10.46 -5.91
N GLN A 157 0.65 9.26 -5.36
CA GLN A 157 -0.57 8.75 -4.74
C GLN A 157 -0.26 8.04 -3.43
N TRP A 158 -1.14 8.24 -2.46
CA TRP A 158 -1.15 7.45 -1.24
C TRP A 158 -1.78 6.09 -1.50
N ASN A 159 -1.17 5.08 -0.89
CA ASN A 159 -1.72 3.76 -0.70
C ASN A 159 -1.74 3.52 0.81
N VAL A 160 -2.91 3.27 1.38
CA VAL A 160 -3.07 2.98 2.80
C VAL A 160 -3.54 1.55 2.95
N MET A 161 -2.87 0.79 3.80
CA MET A 161 -3.12 -0.63 4.00
C MET A 161 -3.11 -0.96 5.48
N VAL A 162 -3.93 -1.94 5.85
CA VAL A 162 -3.95 -2.52 7.18
C VAL A 162 -4.01 -4.04 7.06
N GLN A 163 -3.22 -4.71 7.88
CA GLN A 163 -3.14 -6.16 7.94
C GLN A 163 -3.21 -6.63 9.39
N GLY A 164 -4.00 -7.65 9.66
CA GLY A 164 -4.15 -8.21 11.00
C GLY A 164 -4.90 -9.53 10.97
N TYR A 165 -4.84 -10.25 12.08
CA TYR A 165 -5.59 -11.50 12.21
C TYR A 165 -7.06 -11.23 12.53
N VAL A 166 -7.94 -12.05 11.97
CA VAL A 166 -9.37 -12.02 12.30
C VAL A 166 -9.59 -12.66 13.66
N PRO A 167 -10.39 -12.06 14.57
CA PRO A 167 -10.73 -12.69 15.85
C PRO A 167 -11.39 -14.06 15.67
N GLU A 168 -11.06 -15.04 16.52
CA GLU A 168 -11.60 -16.41 16.45
C GLU A 168 -13.14 -16.45 16.44
N GLN A 169 -13.77 -15.51 17.13
CA GLN A 169 -15.23 -15.34 17.15
C GLN A 169 -15.80 -15.03 15.76
N GLU A 170 -15.14 -14.17 14.99
CA GLU A 170 -15.54 -13.84 13.62
C GLU A 170 -15.25 -15.00 12.66
N GLN A 171 -14.15 -15.73 12.87
CA GLN A 171 -13.85 -16.95 12.10
C GLN A 171 -14.90 -18.04 12.32
N SER A 172 -15.38 -18.19 13.56
CA SER A 172 -16.36 -19.21 13.94
C SER A 172 -17.81 -18.85 13.60
N ARG A 173 -18.13 -17.55 13.49
CA ARG A 173 -19.47 -17.05 13.14
C ARG A 173 -19.83 -17.25 11.68
N GLN A 174 -18.84 -17.24 10.80
CA GLN A 174 -19.02 -17.34 9.36
C GLN A 174 -18.85 -18.79 8.92
N ASN A 175 -19.67 -19.24 7.98
CA ASN A 175 -19.53 -20.60 7.44
C ASN A 175 -18.31 -20.73 6.52
N SER A 176 -17.76 -19.60 6.06
CA SER A 176 -16.60 -19.58 5.16
C SER A 176 -15.89 -18.23 5.08
N SER A 177 -14.62 -18.27 4.65
CA SER A 177 -13.80 -17.09 4.32
C SER A 177 -14.47 -16.15 3.30
N ILE A 178 -15.26 -16.69 2.37
CA ILE A 178 -15.95 -15.86 1.35
C ILE A 178 -17.10 -15.05 1.96
N GLU A 179 -17.83 -15.60 2.93
CA GLU A 179 -18.89 -14.86 3.64
C GLU A 179 -18.30 -13.71 4.45
N LEU A 180 -17.16 -13.95 5.12
CA LEU A 180 -16.46 -12.89 5.87
C LEU A 180 -15.98 -11.77 4.94
N VAL A 181 -15.30 -12.10 3.84
CA VAL A 181 -14.80 -11.09 2.89
C VAL A 181 -15.95 -10.30 2.25
N ASN A 182 -17.07 -10.96 1.91
CA ASN A 182 -18.28 -10.28 1.43
C ASN A 182 -18.89 -9.36 2.49
N THR A 183 -18.92 -9.77 3.75
CA THR A 183 -19.41 -8.96 4.87
C THR A 183 -18.58 -7.68 5.02
N ILE A 184 -17.25 -7.80 4.93
CA ILE A 184 -16.34 -6.65 4.98
C ILE A 184 -16.53 -5.75 3.75
N ALA A 185 -16.65 -6.32 2.56
CA ALA A 185 -16.91 -5.54 1.34
C ALA A 185 -18.24 -4.74 1.42
N LEU A 186 -19.28 -5.33 2.02
CA LEU A 186 -20.55 -4.65 2.28
C LEU A 186 -20.40 -3.50 3.29
N ALA A 187 -19.54 -3.65 4.32
CA ALA A 187 -19.25 -2.59 5.28
C ALA A 187 -18.65 -1.35 4.60
N PHE A 188 -17.86 -1.55 3.54
CA PHE A 188 -17.33 -0.48 2.69
C PHE A 188 -18.33 0.08 1.67
N LYS A 189 -19.55 -0.47 1.59
CA LYS A 189 -20.58 -0.13 0.60
C LYS A 189 -20.03 -0.16 -0.83
N GLY A 190 -19.05 -1.02 -1.07
CA GLY A 190 -18.34 -1.14 -2.34
C GLY A 190 -19.07 -2.06 -3.30
N LYS A 191 -19.07 -1.71 -4.59
CA LYS A 191 -19.44 -2.65 -5.65
C LYS A 191 -18.24 -3.55 -5.94
N ILE A 192 -18.42 -4.87 -5.84
CA ILE A 192 -17.41 -5.83 -6.30
C ILE A 192 -17.27 -5.70 -7.82
N VAL A 193 -16.06 -5.40 -8.27
CA VAL A 193 -15.72 -5.26 -9.70
C VAL A 193 -14.81 -6.40 -10.18
N GLU A 194 -14.04 -7.01 -9.27
CA GLU A 194 -13.21 -8.19 -9.56
C GLU A 194 -13.13 -9.07 -8.31
N SER A 195 -12.86 -10.36 -8.51
CA SER A 195 -12.65 -11.33 -7.44
C SER A 195 -11.57 -12.34 -7.80
N TYR A 196 -10.74 -12.70 -6.84
CA TYR A 196 -9.74 -13.76 -6.92
C TYR A 196 -9.96 -14.78 -5.80
N ARG A 197 -9.74 -16.07 -6.10
CA ARG A 197 -9.83 -17.15 -5.13
C ARG A 197 -8.87 -18.28 -5.46
N ASP A 198 -8.14 -18.74 -4.46
CA ASP A 198 -7.43 -20.02 -4.46
C ASP A 198 -7.77 -20.84 -3.21
N GLN A 199 -6.92 -21.82 -2.89
CA GLN A 199 -7.13 -22.73 -1.75
C GLN A 199 -7.11 -21.98 -0.41
N ASN A 200 -6.23 -20.99 -0.26
CA ASN A 200 -5.97 -20.32 1.02
C ASN A 200 -6.36 -18.84 0.98
N THR A 201 -6.66 -18.27 -0.18
CA THR A 201 -6.84 -16.84 -0.37
C THR A 201 -8.16 -16.52 -1.05
N VAL A 202 -8.86 -15.53 -0.52
CA VAL A 202 -10.00 -14.87 -1.17
C VAL A 202 -9.71 -13.38 -1.22
N SER A 203 -9.82 -12.76 -2.39
CA SER A 203 -9.61 -11.32 -2.55
C SER A 203 -10.69 -10.69 -3.44
N LEU A 204 -11.19 -9.51 -3.05
CA LEU A 204 -12.18 -8.73 -3.77
C LEU A 204 -11.63 -7.34 -4.08
N SER A 205 -11.72 -6.93 -5.34
CA SER A 205 -11.52 -5.53 -5.76
C SER A 205 -12.86 -4.82 -5.78
N LEU A 206 -12.91 -3.62 -5.20
CA LEU A 206 -14.13 -2.85 -4.99
C LEU A 206 -14.05 -1.49 -5.68
N SER A 207 -15.23 -1.01 -6.08
CA SER A 207 -15.50 0.38 -6.42
C SER A 207 -16.47 0.94 -5.38
N ALA A 208 -15.94 1.67 -4.40
CA ALA A 208 -16.66 2.27 -3.28
C ALA A 208 -16.72 3.79 -3.44
N ARG A 209 -17.91 4.39 -3.40
CA ARG A 209 -18.10 5.84 -3.66
C ARG A 209 -17.44 6.75 -2.63
N GLU A 210 -17.16 6.22 -1.44
CA GLU A 210 -16.54 6.95 -0.33
C GLU A 210 -15.01 7.08 -0.52
N PHE A 211 -14.43 6.40 -1.52
CA PHE A 211 -13.01 6.46 -1.87
C PHE A 211 -12.84 7.08 -3.27
N GLN A 212 -12.06 8.15 -3.36
CA GLN A 212 -11.79 8.92 -4.56
C GLN A 212 -10.48 8.51 -5.23
N SER A 213 -9.45 8.19 -4.43
CA SER A 213 -8.21 7.60 -4.93
C SER A 213 -8.51 6.27 -5.62
N SER A 214 -8.12 6.12 -6.88
CA SER A 214 -8.44 4.93 -7.67
C SER A 214 -7.35 4.60 -8.69
N VAL A 215 -7.33 3.34 -9.11
CA VAL A 215 -6.50 2.83 -10.20
C VAL A 215 -7.39 2.16 -11.25
N LYS A 216 -6.86 2.05 -12.47
CA LYS A 216 -7.49 1.28 -13.54
C LYS A 216 -6.97 -0.15 -13.54
N SER A 217 -7.89 -1.11 -13.53
CA SER A 217 -7.62 -2.53 -13.74
C SER A 217 -8.45 -2.98 -14.93
N GLY A 218 -7.81 -3.13 -16.10
CA GLY A 218 -8.52 -3.25 -17.38
C GLY A 218 -9.51 -2.10 -17.57
N ASP A 219 -10.79 -2.44 -17.76
CA ASP A 219 -11.89 -1.48 -17.89
C ASP A 219 -12.51 -1.05 -16.55
N GLN A 220 -12.10 -1.66 -15.43
CA GLN A 220 -12.64 -1.39 -14.11
C GLN A 220 -11.88 -0.26 -13.41
N THR A 221 -12.59 0.46 -12.54
CA THR A 221 -12.00 1.42 -11.61
C THR A 221 -12.04 0.81 -10.22
N VAL A 222 -10.86 0.58 -9.66
CA VAL A 222 -10.68 -0.03 -8.34
C VAL A 222 -10.16 1.03 -7.39
N ASN A 223 -10.78 1.15 -6.22
CA ASN A 223 -10.38 2.09 -5.18
C ASN A 223 -10.33 1.48 -3.78
N LEU A 224 -10.55 0.18 -3.68
CA LEU A 224 -10.37 -0.57 -2.46
C LEU A 224 -10.19 -2.05 -2.79
N GLN A 225 -9.37 -2.75 -2.00
CA GLN A 225 -9.20 -4.19 -2.11
C GLN A 225 -9.23 -4.81 -0.71
N VAL A 226 -9.94 -5.94 -0.59
CA VAL A 226 -10.09 -6.71 0.64
C VAL A 226 -9.63 -8.13 0.36
N ALA A 227 -8.70 -8.64 1.14
CA ALA A 227 -8.17 -9.99 0.98
C ALA A 227 -8.09 -10.71 2.33
N LEU A 228 -8.45 -11.99 2.30
CA LEU A 228 -8.31 -12.89 3.43
C LEU A 228 -7.41 -14.05 3.02
N HIS A 229 -6.33 -14.25 3.75
CA HIS A 229 -5.38 -15.33 3.56
C HIS A 229 -5.37 -16.24 4.79
N GLN A 230 -5.54 -17.54 4.59
CA GLN A 230 -5.39 -18.53 5.63
C GLN A 230 -3.94 -18.97 5.71
N GLU A 231 -3.31 -18.73 6.86
CA GLU A 231 -1.93 -19.15 7.09
C GLU A 231 -1.84 -20.67 7.20
N SER A 232 -1.03 -21.30 6.34
CA SER A 232 -0.93 -22.75 6.23
C SER A 232 -0.45 -23.45 7.51
N THR A 233 0.29 -22.76 8.37
CA THR A 233 0.87 -23.31 9.60
C THR A 233 -0.06 -23.23 10.80
N THR A 234 -0.73 -22.09 10.98
CA THR A 234 -1.56 -21.80 12.16
C THR A 234 -3.05 -21.98 11.90
N GLY A 235 -3.45 -21.99 10.62
CA GLY A 235 -4.85 -21.97 10.21
C GLY A 235 -5.55 -20.63 10.41
N MET A 236 -4.86 -19.62 10.96
CA MET A 236 -5.43 -18.31 11.24
C MET A 236 -5.73 -17.54 9.96
N LEU A 237 -6.83 -16.78 9.97
CA LEU A 237 -7.20 -15.91 8.87
C LEU A 237 -6.56 -14.54 9.05
N ARG A 238 -5.68 -14.17 8.12
CA ARG A 238 -5.05 -12.86 8.01
C ARG A 238 -5.87 -12.01 7.04
N LEU A 239 -6.49 -10.96 7.56
CA LEU A 239 -7.20 -9.96 6.77
C LEU A 239 -6.21 -8.87 6.34
N THR A 240 -6.25 -8.50 5.08
CA THR A 240 -5.53 -7.35 4.52
C THR A 240 -6.53 -6.49 3.76
N VAL A 241 -6.56 -5.19 4.05
CA VAL A 241 -7.41 -4.21 3.35
C VAL A 241 -6.54 -3.06 2.90
N GLY A 242 -6.69 -2.62 1.65
CA GLY A 242 -5.90 -1.54 1.09
C GLY A 242 -6.70 -0.63 0.15
N THR A 243 -6.39 0.67 0.16
CA THR A 243 -6.85 1.66 -0.81
C THR A 243 -5.67 2.32 -1.52
N PRO A 244 -5.70 2.51 -2.85
CA PRO A 244 -6.70 1.97 -3.78
C PRO A 244 -6.55 0.45 -4.01
N ILE A 245 -5.36 -0.11 -3.78
CA ILE A 245 -5.05 -1.54 -3.94
C ILE A 245 -4.10 -2.02 -2.83
N ILE A 246 -4.06 -3.34 -2.61
CA ILE A 246 -3.05 -3.96 -1.72
C ILE A 246 -1.73 -4.06 -2.47
N THR A 247 -0.65 -3.65 -1.80
CA THR A 247 0.71 -3.64 -2.35
C THR A 247 1.75 -4.24 -1.40
N MET A 248 1.28 -4.91 -0.34
CA MET A 248 2.07 -5.73 0.56
C MET A 248 1.81 -7.20 0.28
N GLU A 249 2.70 -8.06 0.75
CA GLU A 249 2.55 -9.51 0.63
C GLU A 249 1.55 -10.07 1.67
N TYR A 250 1.05 -11.27 1.39
CA TYR A 250 0.11 -12.01 2.23
C TYR A 250 0.81 -12.95 3.20
#